data_AF-A0A7S3UPX0-F1
#
_entry.id   AF-A0A7S3UPX0-F1
#
_cell.length_a   1.000
_cell.length_b   1.000
_cell.length_c   1.000
_cell.angle_alpha   90.00
_cell.angle_beta   90.00
_cell.angle_gamma   90.00
#
_symmetry.space_group_name_H-M   'P 1'
#
loop_
_entity.id
_entity.type
_entity.pdbx_description
1 polymer ?
#
loop_
_entity_poly.entity_id
_entity_poly.type
_entity_poly.pdbx_seq_one_letter_code
_entity_poly.pdbx_strand_id
1 'polypeptide(L)'
;SFQDVGMRTFGVAGKLAVVLCMDIFMIGLCVIMLILFAQNTMRLWPVLTQSWWVLIYALLMIPFVWIRSMKLIGWLSSVGVLSIIATCIVIIIASVTNAVKEGDTLEYHLFNDQLGSAMATLMTSFGLTTMVSAVLNSVEEPKKFNKALIMAFAIVFTVYIGIMAAGYAGYGDQIAQY
;
A
#
# COMPACT_ATOMS: atom_id res chain seq x y z
N SER A 1 14.63 17.78 -3.61
CA SER A 1 13.27 17.30 -3.95
C SER A 1 13.19 16.99 -5.44
N PHE A 2 12.27 16.11 -5.90
CA PHE A 2 12.05 15.86 -7.34
C PHE A 2 11.78 17.14 -8.14
N GLN A 3 11.14 18.12 -7.50
CA GLN A 3 10.85 19.44 -8.06
C GLN A 3 12.13 20.25 -8.34
N ASP A 4 13.20 20.07 -7.54
CA ASP A 4 14.48 20.74 -7.74
C ASP A 4 15.28 20.13 -8.89
N VAL A 5 15.14 18.82 -9.09
CA VAL A 5 15.72 18.12 -10.24
C VAL A 5 15.06 18.65 -11.53
N GLY A 6 13.73 18.76 -11.56
CA GLY A 6 13.00 19.34 -12.70
C GLY A 6 13.36 20.80 -12.97
N MET A 7 13.61 21.59 -11.91
CA MET A 7 14.08 22.98 -12.06
C MET A 7 15.48 23.05 -12.69
N ARG A 8 16.39 22.16 -12.28
CA ARG A 8 17.79 22.19 -12.75
C ARG A 8 17.95 21.68 -14.18
N THR A 9 17.05 20.83 -14.68
CA THR A 9 17.13 20.27 -16.03
C THR A 9 16.33 21.03 -17.07
N PHE A 10 15.12 21.49 -16.73
CA PHE A 10 14.17 22.11 -17.68
C PHE A 10 13.61 23.45 -17.18
N GLY A 11 14.20 24.04 -16.14
CA GLY A 11 13.77 25.33 -15.60
C GLY A 11 12.38 25.30 -14.96
N VAL A 12 11.68 26.43 -15.01
CA VAL A 12 10.39 26.62 -14.32
C VAL A 12 9.29 25.69 -14.87
N ALA A 13 9.27 25.46 -16.18
CA ALA A 13 8.30 24.57 -16.83
C ALA A 13 8.47 23.11 -16.37
N GLY A 14 9.72 22.64 -16.28
CA GLY A 14 10.03 21.30 -15.76
C GLY A 14 9.64 21.13 -14.29
N LYS A 15 9.90 22.14 -13.46
CA LYS A 15 9.44 22.14 -12.07
C LYS A 15 7.92 22.04 -11.99
N LEU A 16 7.19 22.86 -12.75
CA LEU A 16 5.73 22.86 -12.73
C LEU A 16 5.15 21.50 -13.15
N ALA A 17 5.69 20.88 -14.21
CA ALA A 17 5.26 19.57 -14.66
C ALA A 17 5.46 18.48 -13.59
N VAL A 18 6.61 18.49 -12.90
CA VAL A 18 6.89 17.53 -11.81
C VAL A 18 5.98 17.76 -10.61
N VAL A 19 5.71 19.02 -10.24
CA VAL A 19 4.77 19.37 -9.16
C VAL A 19 3.39 18.81 -9.47
N LEU A 20 2.83 19.15 -10.64
CA LEU A 20 1.49 18.72 -11.03
C LEU A 20 1.36 17.20 -11.08
N CYS A 21 2.34 16.51 -11.66
CA CYS A 21 2.33 15.06 -11.75
C CYS A 21 2.35 14.39 -10.35
N MET A 22 3.21 14.89 -9.46
CA MET A 22 3.32 14.37 -8.09
C MET A 22 2.04 14.64 -7.28
N ASP A 23 1.46 15.83 -7.41
CA ASP A 23 0.24 16.20 -6.70
C ASP A 23 -0.95 15.35 -7.16
N ILE A 24 -1.12 15.15 -8.47
CA ILE A 24 -2.15 14.27 -9.03
C ILE A 24 -1.96 12.82 -8.52
N PHE A 25 -0.72 12.33 -8.49
CA PHE A 25 -0.42 10.99 -7.98
C PHE A 25 -0.77 10.86 -6.50
N MET A 26 -0.42 11.83 -5.65
CA MET A 26 -0.76 11.80 -4.23
C MET A 26 -2.27 11.88 -4.00
N ILE A 27 -3.01 12.71 -4.75
CA ILE A 27 -4.47 12.77 -4.67
C ILE A 27 -5.07 11.41 -5.06
N GLY A 28 -4.58 10.79 -6.14
CA GLY A 28 -5.00 9.46 -6.56
C GLY A 28 -4.80 8.41 -5.47
N LEU A 29 -3.64 8.39 -4.82
CA LEU A 29 -3.36 7.51 -3.68
C LEU A 29 -4.32 7.75 -2.51
N CYS A 30 -4.58 9.00 -2.16
CA CYS A 30 -5.54 9.33 -1.10
C CYS A 30 -6.95 8.78 -1.42
N VAL A 31 -7.41 8.95 -2.66
CA VAL A 31 -8.72 8.45 -3.09
C VAL A 31 -8.79 6.92 -3.03
N ILE A 32 -7.78 6.22 -3.54
CA ILE A 32 -7.72 4.76 -3.49
C ILE A 32 -7.76 4.25 -2.05
N MET A 33 -7.02 4.90 -1.14
CA MET A 33 -7.01 4.53 0.28
C MET A 33 -8.37 4.75 0.95
N LEU A 34 -9.08 5.85 0.64
CA LEU A 34 -10.44 6.10 1.15
C LEU A 34 -11.43 5.03 0.69
N ILE A 35 -11.36 4.64 -0.59
CA ILE A 35 -12.17 3.56 -1.17
C ILE A 35 -11.85 2.25 -0.46
N LEU A 36 -10.57 1.94 -0.25
CA LEU A 36 -10.13 0.73 0.43
C LEU A 36 -10.67 0.66 1.87
N PHE A 37 -10.59 1.76 2.63
CA PHE A 37 -11.17 1.81 3.98
C PHE A 37 -12.68 1.59 3.97
N ALA A 38 -13.40 2.26 3.06
CA ALA A 38 -14.84 2.10 2.93
C ALA A 38 -15.24 0.64 2.59
N GLN A 39 -14.49 -0.03 1.70
CA GLN A 39 -14.73 -1.43 1.36
C GLN A 39 -14.48 -2.36 2.55
N ASN A 40 -13.38 -2.17 3.28
CA ASN A 40 -13.08 -2.97 4.47
C ASN A 40 -14.16 -2.80 5.55
N THR A 41 -14.61 -1.57 5.78
CA THR A 41 -15.66 -1.29 6.78
C THR A 41 -17.02 -1.79 6.33
N MET A 42 -17.36 -1.72 5.05
CA MET A 42 -18.59 -2.31 4.52
C MET A 42 -18.61 -3.84 4.69
N ARG A 43 -17.45 -4.51 4.52
CA ARG A 43 -17.31 -5.95 4.75
C ARG A 43 -17.48 -6.32 6.24
N LEU A 44 -17.02 -5.47 7.15
CA LEU A 44 -17.16 -5.68 8.60
C LEU A 44 -18.54 -5.30 9.14
N TRP A 45 -19.12 -4.21 8.60
CA TRP A 45 -20.35 -3.60 9.08
C TRP A 45 -21.25 -3.19 7.89
N PRO A 46 -22.04 -4.13 7.34
CA PRO A 46 -22.83 -3.90 6.13
C PRO A 46 -24.15 -3.15 6.43
N VAL A 47 -24.07 -2.01 7.09
CA VAL A 47 -25.23 -1.15 7.42
C VAL A 47 -25.43 -0.02 6.42
N LEU A 48 -24.35 0.49 5.83
CA LEU A 48 -24.37 1.57 4.85
C LEU A 48 -23.71 1.13 3.54
N THR A 49 -24.10 1.77 2.43
CA THR A 49 -23.45 1.55 1.12
C THR A 49 -22.05 2.15 1.10
N GLN A 50 -21.19 1.60 0.24
CA GLN A 50 -19.78 2.01 0.10
C GLN A 50 -19.61 3.54 -0.05
N SER A 51 -20.47 4.18 -0.84
CA SER A 51 -20.41 5.64 -1.08
C SER A 51 -20.56 6.47 0.20
N TRP A 52 -21.45 6.06 1.10
CA TRP A 52 -21.65 6.74 2.38
C TRP A 52 -20.44 6.57 3.29
N TRP A 53 -19.84 5.38 3.33
CA TRP A 53 -18.61 5.16 4.08
C TRP A 53 -17.46 6.02 3.55
N VAL A 54 -17.29 6.14 2.22
CA VAL A 54 -16.28 7.03 1.63
C VAL A 54 -16.50 8.48 2.07
N LEU A 55 -17.73 8.98 2.06
CA LEU A 55 -18.05 10.34 2.50
C LEU A 55 -17.73 10.56 3.99
N ILE A 56 -18.05 9.58 4.85
CA ILE A 56 -17.73 9.64 6.28
C ILE A 56 -16.22 9.72 6.49
N TYR A 57 -15.43 8.86 5.82
CA TYR A 57 -13.98 8.89 5.93
C TYR A 57 -13.37 10.18 5.35
N ALA A 58 -13.91 10.70 4.24
CA ALA A 58 -13.47 11.96 3.67
C ALA A 58 -13.69 13.11 4.67
N LEU A 59 -14.88 13.19 5.29
CA LEU A 59 -15.19 14.21 6.29
C LEU A 59 -14.31 14.07 7.54
N LEU A 60 -14.05 12.83 7.97
CA LEU A 60 -13.19 12.53 9.11
C LEU A 60 -11.73 12.88 8.83
N MET A 61 -11.24 12.75 7.59
CA MET A 61 -9.86 13.12 7.25
C MET A 61 -9.60 14.64 7.30
N ILE A 62 -10.60 15.48 7.05
CA ILE A 62 -10.46 16.95 7.07
C ILE A 62 -9.85 17.48 8.38
N PRO A 63 -10.37 17.15 9.58
CA PRO A 63 -9.74 17.57 10.83
C PRO A 63 -8.38 16.90 11.08
N PHE A 64 -8.13 15.70 10.55
CA PHE A 64 -6.83 15.03 10.71
C PHE A 64 -5.71 15.72 9.90
N VAL A 65 -6.03 16.37 8.77
CA VAL A 65 -5.06 17.16 7.99
C VAL A 65 -4.49 18.32 8.83
N TRP A 66 -5.22 18.81 9.83
CA TRP A 66 -4.79 19.91 10.69
C TRP A 66 -3.83 19.46 11.79
N ILE A 67 -3.71 18.15 12.05
CA ILE A 67 -2.79 17.59 13.05
C ILE A 67 -1.39 17.51 12.42
N ARG A 68 -0.60 18.57 12.60
CA ARG A 68 0.78 18.69 12.07
C ARG A 68 1.87 17.97 12.89
N SER A 69 1.50 17.19 13.91
CA SER A 69 2.46 16.57 14.82
C SER A 69 3.09 15.30 14.20
N MET A 70 4.27 15.47 13.60
CA MET A 70 5.08 14.37 13.03
C MET A 70 5.38 13.25 14.04
N LYS A 71 5.42 13.57 15.35
CA LYS A 71 5.67 12.60 16.42
C LYS A 71 4.49 11.64 16.62
N LEU A 72 3.25 12.14 16.53
CA LEU A 72 2.05 11.31 16.65
C LEU A 72 1.92 10.36 15.43
N ILE A 73 2.23 10.88 14.24
CA ILE A 73 2.21 10.12 13.00
C ILE A 73 3.25 8.98 13.03
N GLY A 74 4.45 9.24 13.55
CA GLY A 74 5.48 8.21 13.70
C GLY A 74 5.08 7.08 14.67
N TRP A 75 4.43 7.41 15.79
CA TRP A 75 3.91 6.41 16.72
C TRP A 75 2.75 5.60 16.11
N LEU A 76 1.81 6.29 15.45
CA LEU A 76 0.68 5.64 14.77
C LEU A 76 1.15 4.69 13.65
N SER A 77 2.19 5.09 12.91
CA SER A 77 2.83 4.23 11.90
C SER A 77 3.37 2.93 12.52
N SER A 78 3.98 3.00 13.70
CA SER A 78 4.51 1.81 14.40
C SER A 78 3.37 0.84 14.79
N VAL A 79 2.24 1.36 15.25
CA VAL A 79 1.03 0.55 15.52
C VAL A 79 0.47 -0.06 14.23
N GLY A 80 0.47 0.72 13.14
CA GLY A 80 0.07 0.23 11.82
C GLY A 80 0.92 -0.94 11.33
N VAL A 81 2.24 -0.88 11.52
CA VAL A 81 3.15 -1.98 11.17
C VAL A 81 2.81 -3.25 11.96
N LEU A 82 2.53 -3.14 13.26
CA LEU A 82 2.10 -4.29 14.07
C LEU A 82 0.77 -4.87 13.57
N SER A 83 -0.18 -4.01 13.20
CA SER A 83 -1.45 -4.47 12.61
C SER A 83 -1.23 -5.20 11.29
N ILE A 84 -0.33 -4.71 10.43
CA ILE A 84 0.01 -5.38 9.16
C ILE A 84 0.58 -6.77 9.45
N ILE A 85 1.52 -6.88 10.38
CA ILE A 85 2.12 -8.17 10.77
C ILE A 85 1.04 -9.13 11.29
N ALA A 86 0.13 -8.66 12.14
CA ALA A 86 -0.99 -9.48 12.62
C ALA A 86 -1.87 -9.97 11.47
N THR A 87 -2.23 -9.11 10.53
CA THR A 87 -3.00 -9.49 9.34
C THR A 87 -2.24 -10.52 8.49
N CYS A 88 -0.92 -10.36 8.32
CA CYS A 88 -0.10 -11.33 7.59
C CYS A 88 -0.17 -12.73 8.23
N ILE A 89 -0.07 -12.81 9.56
CA ILE A 89 -0.16 -14.07 10.30
C ILE A 89 -1.55 -14.70 10.12
N VAL A 90 -2.61 -13.90 10.23
CA VAL A 90 -3.99 -14.39 10.02
C VAL A 90 -4.17 -14.94 8.61
N ILE A 91 -3.66 -14.25 7.58
CA ILE A 91 -3.73 -14.72 6.20
C ILE A 91 -3.00 -16.06 6.06
N ILE A 92 -1.78 -16.19 6.58
CA ILE A 92 -1.01 -17.44 6.49
C ILE A 92 -1.77 -18.60 7.16
N ILE A 93 -2.32 -18.39 8.36
CA ILE A 93 -3.09 -19.42 9.08
C ILE A 93 -4.36 -19.79 8.30
N ALA A 94 -5.08 -18.80 7.77
CA ALA A 94 -6.29 -19.03 6.96
C ALA A 94 -5.96 -19.82 5.69
N SER A 95 -4.89 -19.46 4.99
CA SER A 95 -4.43 -20.17 3.79
C SER A 95 -4.04 -21.61 4.08
N VAL A 96 -3.28 -21.87 5.15
CA VAL A 96 -2.90 -23.24 5.54
C VAL A 96 -4.13 -24.06 5.93
N THR A 97 -5.08 -23.45 6.63
CA THR A 97 -6.33 -24.12 7.04
C THR A 97 -7.17 -24.50 5.82
N ASN A 98 -7.24 -23.64 4.81
CA ASN A 98 -7.97 -23.93 3.58
C ASN A 98 -7.24 -24.94 2.69
N ALA A 99 -5.91 -24.85 2.57
CA ALA A 99 -5.10 -25.86 1.87
C ALA A 99 -5.35 -27.28 2.41
N VAL A 100 -5.47 -27.42 3.73
CA VAL A 100 -5.75 -28.72 4.39
C VAL A 100 -7.20 -29.18 4.17
N LYS A 101 -8.15 -28.25 4.01
CA LYS A 101 -9.58 -28.56 3.85
C LYS A 101 -9.96 -28.91 2.41
N GLU A 102 -9.45 -28.17 1.43
CA GLU A 102 -9.75 -28.38 0.01
C GLU A 102 -8.86 -29.46 -0.63
N GLY A 103 -7.65 -29.68 -0.11
CA GLY A 103 -6.74 -30.69 -0.65
C GLY A 103 -6.31 -30.39 -2.10
N ASP A 104 -6.05 -31.43 -2.89
CA ASP A 104 -5.48 -31.36 -4.25
C ASP A 104 -6.48 -30.89 -5.33
N THR A 105 -7.64 -30.35 -4.94
CA THR A 105 -8.68 -29.86 -5.87
C THR A 105 -8.42 -28.45 -6.40
N LEU A 106 -7.32 -27.81 -5.97
CA LEU A 106 -6.95 -26.47 -6.39
C LEU A 106 -6.17 -26.53 -7.71
N GLU A 107 -6.65 -25.79 -8.71
CA GLU A 107 -5.92 -25.57 -9.94
C GLU A 107 -4.91 -24.42 -9.79
N TYR A 108 -3.73 -24.59 -10.38
CA TYR A 108 -2.64 -23.63 -10.33
C TYR A 108 -2.21 -23.25 -11.74
N HIS A 109 -2.55 -22.03 -12.18
CA HIS A 109 -2.05 -21.47 -13.44
C HIS A 109 -1.08 -20.32 -13.20
N LEU A 110 0.19 -20.52 -13.57
CA LEU A 110 1.21 -19.46 -13.51
C LEU A 110 0.89 -18.27 -14.45
N PHE A 111 0.19 -18.54 -15.56
CA PHE A 111 -0.16 -17.55 -16.57
C PHE A 111 -1.66 -17.59 -16.79
N ASN A 112 -2.35 -16.59 -16.23
CA ASN A 112 -3.78 -16.36 -16.41
C ASN A 112 -3.98 -14.97 -17.06
N ASP A 113 -5.15 -14.74 -17.64
CA ASP A 113 -5.53 -13.46 -18.29
C ASP A 113 -5.45 -12.25 -17.32
N GLN A 114 -5.42 -12.52 -16.01
CA GLN A 114 -5.28 -11.52 -14.96
C GLN A 114 -3.83 -11.16 -14.60
N LEU A 115 -2.82 -11.69 -15.33
CA LEU A 115 -1.42 -11.35 -15.07
C LEU A 115 -1.16 -9.84 -15.14
N GLY A 116 -1.84 -9.14 -16.06
CA GLY A 116 -1.72 -7.69 -16.21
C GLY A 116 -2.19 -6.91 -14.97
N SER A 117 -3.32 -7.29 -14.37
CA SER A 117 -3.83 -6.64 -13.16
C SER A 117 -2.97 -6.98 -11.94
N ALA A 118 -2.50 -8.23 -11.82
CA ALA A 118 -1.58 -8.63 -10.76
C ALA A 118 -0.26 -7.84 -10.81
N MET A 119 0.32 -7.70 -12.01
CA MET A 119 1.52 -6.90 -12.22
C MET A 119 1.29 -5.41 -11.92
N ALA A 120 0.14 -4.86 -12.29
CA ALA A 120 -0.21 -3.48 -11.97
C ALA A 120 -0.31 -3.28 -10.45
N THR A 121 -1.00 -4.16 -9.73
CA THR A 121 -1.10 -4.11 -8.26
C THR A 121 0.26 -4.22 -7.57
N LEU A 122 1.13 -5.12 -8.03
CA LEU A 122 2.49 -5.22 -7.53
C LEU A 122 3.27 -3.93 -7.77
N MET A 123 3.18 -3.36 -8.98
CA MET A 123 3.90 -2.14 -9.33
C MET A 123 3.40 -0.93 -8.52
N THR A 124 2.10 -0.83 -8.26
CA THR A 124 1.52 0.18 -7.37
C THR A 124 1.99 -0.02 -5.92
N SER A 125 2.10 -1.26 -5.45
CA SER A 125 2.53 -1.57 -4.08
C SER A 125 3.99 -1.17 -3.81
N PHE A 126 4.85 -1.27 -4.83
CA PHE A 126 6.24 -0.79 -4.75
C PHE A 126 6.43 0.68 -5.17
N GLY A 127 5.35 1.42 -5.42
CA GLY A 127 5.34 2.83 -5.84
C GLY A 127 5.77 3.85 -4.77
N LEU A 128 6.78 3.53 -3.95
CA LEU A 128 7.25 4.36 -2.84
C LEU A 128 8.14 5.55 -3.27
N THR A 129 8.53 5.64 -4.55
CA THR A 129 9.54 6.60 -5.03
C THR A 129 9.20 8.05 -4.72
N THR A 130 7.92 8.42 -4.77
CA THR A 130 7.45 9.77 -4.44
C THR A 130 7.57 10.09 -2.95
N MET A 131 7.37 9.09 -2.08
CA MET A 131 7.45 9.21 -0.63
C MET A 131 8.88 9.22 -0.10
N VAL A 132 9.83 8.58 -0.81
CA VAL A 132 11.26 8.51 -0.44
C VAL A 132 11.85 9.89 -0.18
N SER A 133 11.51 10.91 -0.99
CA SER A 133 12.01 12.27 -0.78
C SER A 133 11.45 12.93 0.48
N ALA A 134 10.17 12.68 0.80
CA ALA A 134 9.54 13.23 2.00
C ALA A 134 10.15 12.60 3.27
N VAL A 135 10.41 11.29 3.24
CA VAL A 135 11.08 10.58 4.34
C VAL A 135 12.54 11.01 4.45
N LEU A 136 13.28 11.14 3.35
CA LEU A 136 14.67 11.59 3.40
C LEU A 136 14.82 12.97 4.06
N ASN A 137 13.86 13.87 3.81
CA ASN A 137 13.83 15.20 4.44
C ASN A 137 13.50 15.16 5.94
N SER A 138 12.97 14.05 6.48
CA SER A 138 12.63 13.92 7.91
C SER A 138 13.69 13.16 8.73
N VAL A 139 14.68 12.55 8.10
CA VAL A 139 15.75 11.80 8.79
C VAL A 139 16.89 12.72 9.22
N GLU A 140 17.27 12.68 10.50
CA GLU A 140 18.39 13.47 11.05
C GLU A 140 19.76 13.08 10.44
N GLU A 141 19.95 11.80 10.11
CA GLU A 141 21.16 11.26 9.50
C GLU A 141 20.93 10.70 8.09
N PRO A 142 21.02 11.52 7.02
CA PRO A 142 20.76 11.09 5.65
C PRO A 142 21.75 10.02 5.15
N LYS A 143 22.95 9.90 5.76
CA LYS A 143 23.97 8.90 5.38
C LYS A 143 23.53 7.46 5.68
N LYS A 144 22.64 7.24 6.66
CA LYS A 144 22.10 5.91 7.01
C LYS A 144 20.83 5.57 6.23
N PHE A 145 20.22 6.55 5.56
CA PHE A 145 18.95 6.41 4.85
C PHE A 145 18.96 5.29 3.80
N ASN A 146 20.00 5.22 2.96
CA ASN A 146 20.08 4.18 1.93
C ASN A 146 20.10 2.76 2.51
N LYS A 147 20.82 2.54 3.61
CA LYS A 147 20.86 1.23 4.29
C LYS A 147 19.50 0.88 4.89
N ALA A 148 18.85 1.85 5.54
CA ALA A 148 17.51 1.67 6.11
C ALA A 148 16.46 1.39 5.02
N LEU A 149 16.55 2.08 3.88
CA LEU A 149 15.66 1.90 2.74
C LEU A 149 15.80 0.50 2.13
N ILE A 150 17.05 0.06 1.87
CA ILE A 150 17.30 -1.30 1.34
C ILE A 150 16.76 -2.37 2.29
N MET A 151 16.98 -2.20 3.59
CA MET A 151 16.46 -3.13 4.60
C MET A 151 14.93 -3.15 4.62
N ALA A 152 14.29 -1.98 4.56
CA ALA A 152 12.82 -1.89 4.51
C ALA A 152 12.25 -2.57 3.25
N PHE A 153 12.84 -2.33 2.07
CA PHE A 153 12.44 -2.99 0.83
C PHE A 153 12.63 -4.52 0.92
N ALA A 154 13.75 -4.98 1.47
CA ALA A 154 14.00 -6.41 1.65
C ALA A 154 12.92 -7.06 2.55
N ILE A 155 12.59 -6.43 3.68
CA ILE A 155 11.55 -6.92 4.59
C ILE A 155 10.19 -6.97 3.89
N VAL A 156 9.77 -5.88 3.23
CA VAL A 156 8.48 -5.82 2.51
C VAL A 156 8.42 -6.88 1.41
N PHE A 157 9.51 -7.04 0.66
CA PHE A 157 9.61 -8.04 -0.40
C PHE A 157 9.46 -9.47 0.14
N THR A 158 10.14 -9.80 1.25
CA THR A 158 10.02 -11.11 1.90
C THR A 158 8.59 -11.36 2.40
N VAL A 159 7.94 -10.35 3.00
CA VAL A 159 6.56 -10.46 3.47
C VAL A 159 5.60 -10.68 2.30
N TYR A 160 5.75 -9.92 1.21
CA TYR A 160 4.90 -10.06 0.02
C TYR A 160 5.04 -11.43 -0.63
N ILE A 161 6.27 -11.94 -0.78
CA ILE A 161 6.49 -13.30 -1.28
C ILE A 161 5.87 -14.34 -0.36
N GLY A 162 6.03 -14.19 0.96
CA GLY A 162 5.46 -15.12 1.94
C GLY A 162 3.93 -15.20 1.86
N ILE A 163 3.26 -14.05 1.81
CA ILE A 163 1.80 -13.98 1.68
C ILE A 163 1.34 -14.50 0.33
N MET A 164 2.02 -14.15 -0.75
CA MET A 164 1.67 -14.60 -2.10
C MET A 164 1.83 -16.12 -2.24
N ALA A 165 2.93 -16.68 -1.74
CA ALA A 165 3.15 -18.12 -1.75
C ALA A 165 2.12 -18.86 -0.88
N ALA A 166 1.86 -18.37 0.34
CA ALA A 166 0.87 -18.98 1.23
C ALA A 166 -0.56 -18.85 0.67
N GLY A 167 -0.94 -17.67 0.19
CA GLY A 167 -2.24 -17.40 -0.42
C GLY A 167 -2.49 -18.26 -1.65
N TYR A 168 -1.52 -18.30 -2.57
CA TYR A 168 -1.64 -19.11 -3.78
C TYR A 168 -1.69 -20.61 -3.47
N ALA A 169 -0.88 -21.10 -2.51
CA ALA A 169 -0.94 -22.49 -2.07
C ALA A 169 -2.26 -22.86 -1.36
N GLY A 170 -2.94 -21.90 -0.73
CA GLY A 170 -4.17 -22.13 0.03
C GLY A 170 -5.46 -21.97 -0.78
N TYR A 171 -5.45 -21.18 -1.86
CA TYR A 171 -6.65 -20.83 -2.63
C TYR A 171 -6.51 -21.10 -4.14
N GLY A 172 -5.32 -21.46 -4.63
CA GLY A 172 -5.06 -21.67 -6.06
C GLY A 172 -5.49 -20.46 -6.91
N ASP A 173 -6.02 -20.73 -8.09
CA ASP A 173 -6.52 -19.71 -9.01
C ASP A 173 -7.74 -18.92 -8.50
N GLN A 174 -8.46 -19.44 -7.49
CA GLN A 174 -9.63 -18.76 -6.94
C GLN A 174 -9.26 -17.48 -6.18
N ILE A 175 -8.00 -17.34 -5.77
CA ILE A 175 -7.52 -16.10 -5.11
C ILE A 175 -7.68 -14.87 -6.01
N ALA A 176 -7.69 -15.04 -7.33
CA ALA A 176 -7.86 -13.97 -8.30
C ALA A 176 -9.32 -13.49 -8.43
N GLN A 177 -10.27 -14.19 -7.79
CA GLN A 177 -11.71 -13.85 -7.82
C GLN A 177 -12.21 -13.15 -6.54
N TYR A 178 -11.39 -13.05 -5.49
CA TYR A 178 -11.70 -12.42 -4.20
C TYR A 178 -11.16 -10.99 -4.07
#